data_AF-A0A2L2BN48-F1
#
_entry.id   AF-A0A2L2BN48-F1
#
_cell.length_a   1.000
_cell.length_b   1.000
_cell.length_c   1.000
_cell.angle_alpha   90.00
_cell.angle_beta   90.00
_cell.angle_gamma   90.00
#
_symmetry.space_group_name_H-M   'P 1'
#
loop_
_entity.id
_entity.type
_entity.pdbx_description
1 polymer ?
#
loop_
_entity_poly.entity_id
_entity_poly.type
_entity_poly.pdbx_seq_one_letter_code
_entity_poly.pdbx_strand_id
1 'polypeptide(L)'
;MSHEDIPAAATPVEHEARDRALLPREHWHHAVVALGSNLGDREETLFQAVADLRATEGIRVLVESGLHETVALTASGYDDTAPGYVNQVVLIETAWQPEALLDILLGIEAQHGRTRDGTAYANRTLDLDLISYDDVQSHSSRLTLPHPRAHEREFVLRPWSEIDPEATLPGLGPVRQLLSHLGDQVVSQANPTGAQEQA
;
A
#
# COMPACT_ATOMS: atom_id res chain seq x y z
N MET A 1 -22.86 -47.66 -47.55
CA MET A 1 -23.11 -46.26 -47.15
C MET A 1 -23.53 -46.27 -45.70
N SER A 2 -22.93 -45.37 -44.92
CA SER A 2 -23.35 -44.97 -43.56
C SER A 2 -22.99 -45.93 -42.43
N HIS A 3 -22.41 -45.54 -41.29
CA HIS A 3 -21.67 -44.36 -40.82
C HIS A 3 -20.97 -44.86 -39.52
N GLU A 4 -19.69 -44.53 -39.33
CA GLU A 4 -18.97 -44.75 -38.06
C GLU A 4 -19.37 -43.65 -37.07
N ASP A 5 -19.81 -44.06 -35.87
CA ASP A 5 -20.00 -43.16 -34.73
C ASP A 5 -18.64 -42.91 -34.05
N ILE A 6 -18.16 -41.67 -34.12
CA ILE A 6 -17.03 -41.16 -33.31
C ILE A 6 -17.63 -40.35 -32.16
N PRO A 7 -17.30 -40.62 -30.89
CA PRO A 7 -17.76 -39.78 -29.79
C PRO A 7 -17.06 -38.42 -29.82
N ALA A 8 -17.85 -37.37 -29.61
CA ALA A 8 -17.42 -35.98 -29.56
C ALA A 8 -16.34 -35.77 -28.49
N ALA A 9 -15.20 -35.21 -28.92
CA ALA A 9 -14.17 -34.70 -28.03
C ALA A 9 -14.74 -33.54 -27.19
N ALA A 10 -14.54 -33.60 -25.88
CA ALA A 10 -14.82 -32.49 -24.98
C ALA A 10 -13.93 -31.29 -25.35
N THR A 11 -14.57 -30.12 -25.49
CA THR A 11 -13.93 -28.84 -25.77
C THR A 11 -13.12 -28.34 -24.56
N PRO A 12 -11.85 -27.93 -24.71
CA PRO A 12 -11.13 -27.22 -23.66
C PRO A 12 -11.34 -25.70 -23.84
N VAL A 13 -12.23 -25.06 -23.06
CA VAL A 13 -12.45 -23.59 -23.15
C VAL A 13 -12.33 -22.86 -21.80
N GLU A 14 -12.01 -23.52 -20.69
CA GLU A 14 -12.06 -22.85 -19.37
C GLU A 14 -10.73 -22.34 -18.82
N HIS A 15 -9.61 -22.43 -19.55
CA HIS A 15 -8.29 -22.05 -19.01
C HIS A 15 -7.66 -20.77 -19.60
N GLU A 16 -8.24 -20.14 -20.63
CA GLU A 16 -7.61 -18.97 -21.29
C GLU A 16 -8.05 -17.60 -20.73
N ALA A 17 -9.10 -17.55 -19.92
CA ALA A 17 -9.63 -16.28 -19.39
C ALA A 17 -8.84 -15.71 -18.20
N ARG A 18 -7.99 -16.51 -17.55
CA ARG A 18 -7.19 -16.07 -16.39
C ARG A 18 -5.90 -15.35 -16.79
N ASP A 19 -5.27 -15.75 -17.89
CA ASP A 19 -3.97 -15.19 -18.28
C ASP A 19 -4.09 -13.84 -19.00
N ARG A 20 -5.23 -13.55 -19.61
CA ARG A 20 -5.43 -12.30 -20.38
C ARG A 20 -5.59 -11.05 -19.51
N ALA A 21 -5.84 -11.20 -18.21
CA ALA A 21 -5.90 -10.08 -17.26
C ALA A 21 -4.51 -9.62 -16.77
N LEU A 22 -3.45 -10.32 -17.17
CA LEU A 22 -2.07 -10.14 -16.71
C LEU A 22 -1.14 -9.62 -17.83
N LEU A 23 -1.65 -9.10 -18.93
CA LEU A 23 -0.82 -8.42 -19.92
C LEU A 23 -0.89 -6.90 -19.72
N PRO A 24 0.24 -6.18 -19.77
CA PRO A 24 0.23 -4.73 -19.66
C PRO A 24 -0.65 -4.13 -20.76
N ARG A 25 -1.52 -3.17 -20.39
CA ARG A 25 -2.23 -2.38 -21.42
C ARG A 25 -1.23 -1.44 -22.07
N GLU A 26 -1.51 -1.00 -23.31
CA GLU A 26 -0.66 -0.02 -24.03
C GLU A 26 -0.60 1.37 -23.35
N HIS A 27 -1.22 1.55 -22.17
CA HIS A 27 -1.27 2.79 -21.42
C HIS A 27 -0.63 2.61 -20.04
N TRP A 28 0.17 3.60 -19.67
CA TRP A 28 0.70 3.76 -18.32
C TRP A 28 -0.35 4.43 -17.44
N HIS A 29 -0.43 3.97 -16.20
CA HIS A 29 -1.37 4.40 -15.17
C HIS A 29 -0.59 4.91 -13.95
N HIS A 30 -1.10 5.93 -13.27
CA HIS A 30 -0.46 6.46 -12.06
C HIS A 30 -0.94 5.68 -10.83
N ALA A 31 -0.01 5.35 -9.95
CA ALA A 31 -0.34 4.75 -8.67
C ALA A 31 0.52 5.34 -7.54
N VAL A 32 -0.05 5.32 -6.34
CA VAL A 32 0.59 5.74 -5.10
C VAL A 32 0.78 4.49 -4.26
N VAL A 33 2.02 4.21 -3.87
CA VAL A 33 2.37 3.08 -3.01
C VAL A 33 2.96 3.61 -1.71
N ALA A 34 2.44 3.16 -0.58
CA ALA A 34 3.03 3.42 0.73
C ALA A 34 3.88 2.22 1.14
N LEU A 35 5.07 2.51 1.66
CA LEU A 35 6.03 1.53 2.14
C LEU A 35 6.22 1.71 3.65
N GLY A 36 6.35 0.60 4.38
CA GLY A 36 6.63 0.62 5.81
C GLY A 36 7.55 -0.53 6.25
N SER A 37 8.45 -0.26 7.19
CA SER A 37 9.34 -1.26 7.79
C SER A 37 9.57 -0.98 9.28
N ASN A 38 9.48 -2.01 10.14
CA ASN A 38 9.76 -1.88 11.57
C ASN A 38 10.72 -2.93 12.16
N LEU A 39 11.23 -3.86 11.35
CA LEU A 39 12.18 -4.88 11.79
C LEU A 39 13.51 -4.79 11.04
N GLY A 40 14.58 -5.17 11.74
CA GLY A 40 15.91 -5.27 11.14
C GLY A 40 16.47 -3.93 10.68
N ASP A 41 17.13 -3.93 9.52
CA ASP A 41 17.65 -2.72 8.89
C ASP A 41 16.53 -2.03 8.08
N ARG A 42 15.72 -1.24 8.78
CA ARG A 42 14.45 -0.67 8.26
C ARG A 42 14.67 0.23 7.05
N GLU A 43 15.68 1.10 7.10
CA GLU A 43 15.98 2.04 6.02
C GLU A 43 16.53 1.31 4.78
N GLU A 44 17.47 0.38 4.98
CA GLU A 44 17.99 -0.46 3.89
C GLU A 44 16.87 -1.30 3.27
N THR A 45 15.94 -1.81 4.08
CA THR A 45 14.78 -2.57 3.57
C THR A 45 13.91 -1.72 2.66
N LEU A 46 13.62 -0.47 3.02
CA LEU A 46 12.87 0.44 2.14
C LEU A 46 13.65 0.79 0.88
N PHE A 47 14.96 1.04 0.99
CA PHE A 47 15.81 1.29 -0.17
C PHE A 47 15.79 0.12 -1.16
N GLN A 48 15.92 -1.11 -0.68
CA GLN A 48 15.85 -2.30 -1.53
C GLN A 48 14.45 -2.51 -2.11
N ALA A 49 13.37 -2.26 -1.35
CA ALA A 49 12.01 -2.35 -1.87
C ALA A 49 11.77 -1.40 -3.04
N VAL A 50 12.29 -0.16 -2.98
CA VAL A 50 12.23 0.76 -4.12
C VAL A 50 13.09 0.27 -5.28
N ALA A 51 14.26 -0.31 -5.03
CA ALA A 51 15.09 -0.90 -6.07
C ALA A 51 14.35 -2.04 -6.80
N ASP A 52 13.61 -2.88 -6.08
CA ASP A 52 12.80 -3.96 -6.65
C ASP A 52 11.62 -3.42 -7.48
N LEU A 53 10.95 -2.36 -7.00
CA LEU A 53 9.94 -1.65 -7.79
C LEU A 53 10.51 -1.12 -9.11
N ARG A 54 11.73 -0.55 -9.09
CA ARG A 54 12.42 -0.07 -10.30
C ARG A 54 12.84 -1.21 -11.23
N ALA A 55 13.21 -2.36 -10.68
CA ALA A 55 13.63 -3.53 -11.44
C ALA A 55 12.45 -4.30 -12.06
N THR A 56 11.23 -4.04 -11.59
CA THR A 56 10.01 -4.70 -12.08
C THR A 56 9.59 -4.17 -13.44
N GLU A 57 9.50 -5.06 -14.43
CA GLU A 57 8.99 -4.70 -15.77
C GLU A 57 7.57 -4.14 -15.68
N GLY A 58 7.30 -3.06 -16.42
CA GLY A 58 5.99 -2.41 -16.40
C GLY A 58 5.73 -1.54 -15.17
N ILE A 59 6.76 -1.23 -14.36
CA ILE A 59 6.73 -0.21 -13.31
C ILE A 59 7.81 0.84 -13.58
N ARG A 60 7.49 2.11 -13.33
CA ARG A 60 8.45 3.22 -13.30
C ARG A 60 8.24 4.01 -12.02
N VAL A 61 9.29 4.10 -11.20
CA VAL A 61 9.27 5.00 -10.04
C VAL A 61 9.49 6.43 -10.51
N LEU A 62 8.52 7.30 -10.26
CA LEU A 62 8.55 8.70 -10.66
C LEU A 62 9.23 9.58 -9.60
N VAL A 63 8.78 9.43 -8.34
CA VAL A 63 9.28 10.20 -7.20
C VAL A 63 9.08 9.41 -5.92
N GLU A 64 10.00 9.60 -4.98
CA GLU A 64 9.99 9.02 -3.65
C GLU A 64 9.96 10.15 -2.62
N SER A 65 9.23 9.99 -1.53
CA SER A 65 9.32 10.91 -0.39
C SER A 65 10.61 10.70 0.40
N GLY A 66 10.92 11.64 1.29
CA GLY A 66 11.81 11.36 2.41
C GLY A 66 11.32 10.19 3.28
N LEU A 67 12.19 9.70 4.15
CA LEU A 67 11.84 8.69 5.15
C LEU A 67 11.20 9.37 6.37
N HIS A 68 10.07 8.83 6.83
CA HIS A 68 9.32 9.33 7.98
C HIS A 68 9.25 8.28 9.08
N GLU A 69 9.84 8.58 10.24
CA GLU A 69 9.78 7.69 11.40
C GLU A 69 8.53 7.97 12.24
N THR A 70 7.80 6.91 12.61
CA THR A 70 6.64 6.97 13.50
C THR A 70 6.72 5.92 14.60
N VAL A 71 6.19 6.24 15.78
CA VAL A 71 5.94 5.24 16.84
C VAL A 71 5.08 4.09 16.31
N ALA A 72 5.32 2.88 16.81
CA ALA A 72 4.63 1.69 16.32
C ALA A 72 3.13 1.78 16.58
N LEU A 73 2.32 1.61 15.54
CA LEU A 73 0.87 1.51 15.70
C LEU A 73 0.49 0.04 15.93
N THR A 74 0.08 -0.28 17.15
CA THR A 74 -0.40 -1.62 17.54
C THR A 74 -1.93 -1.64 17.57
N ALA A 75 -2.52 -2.83 17.78
CA ALA A 75 -3.97 -2.98 17.98
C ALA A 75 -4.51 -2.14 19.15
N SER A 76 -3.66 -1.78 20.11
CA SER A 76 -3.97 -0.95 21.29
C SER A 76 -3.66 0.55 21.10
N GLY A 77 -3.24 0.96 19.90
CA GLY A 77 -2.78 2.33 19.64
C GLY A 77 -1.26 2.42 19.55
N TYR A 78 -0.71 3.63 19.72
CA TYR A 78 0.72 3.84 19.68
C TYR A 78 1.42 3.14 20.85
N ASP A 79 2.44 2.35 20.53
CA ASP A 79 3.29 1.65 21.48
C ASP A 79 4.72 2.19 21.32
N ASP A 80 5.19 2.87 22.36
CA ASP A 80 6.53 3.43 22.46
C ASP A 80 7.58 2.39 22.89
N THR A 81 7.15 1.19 23.27
CA THR A 81 8.03 0.08 23.65
C THR A 81 8.40 -0.82 22.47
N ALA A 82 7.64 -0.73 21.37
CA ALA A 82 7.93 -1.45 20.13
C ALA A 82 8.82 -0.61 19.19
N PRO A 83 9.63 -1.24 18.31
CA PRO A 83 10.44 -0.53 17.33
C PRO A 83 9.57 0.34 16.43
N GLY A 84 9.93 1.61 16.28
CA GLY A 84 9.23 2.53 15.38
C GLY A 84 9.22 2.04 13.94
N TYR A 85 8.24 2.51 13.16
CA TYR A 85 8.19 2.28 11.72
C TYR A 85 8.96 3.38 11.01
N VAL A 86 9.73 3.01 9.99
CA VAL A 86 10.13 3.94 8.93
C VAL A 86 9.12 3.78 7.80
N ASN A 87 8.59 4.90 7.31
CA ASN A 87 7.58 4.94 6.26
C ASN A 87 8.04 5.81 5.10
N GLN A 88 7.58 5.48 3.90
CA GLN A 88 7.84 6.24 2.67
C GLN A 88 6.63 6.15 1.75
N VAL A 89 6.40 7.16 0.91
CA VAL A 89 5.44 7.07 -0.20
C VAL A 89 6.18 7.24 -1.51
N VAL A 90 5.79 6.44 -2.49
CA VAL A 90 6.36 6.44 -3.83
C VAL A 90 5.24 6.61 -4.85
N LEU A 91 5.43 7.55 -5.78
CA LEU A 91 4.61 7.67 -6.97
C LEU A 91 5.22 6.84 -8.08
N ILE A 92 4.39 6.02 -8.72
CA ILE A 92 4.80 5.17 -9.83
C ILE A 92 3.89 5.38 -11.04
N GLU A 93 4.44 5.14 -12.23
CA GLU A 93 3.64 4.72 -13.37
C GLU A 93 3.69 3.20 -13.49
N THR A 94 2.59 2.60 -13.93
CA THR A 94 2.54 1.16 -14.20
C THR A 94 1.68 0.82 -15.41
N ALA A 95 2.08 -0.20 -16.16
CA ALA A 95 1.28 -0.77 -17.24
C ALA A 95 0.34 -1.89 -16.75
N TRP A 96 0.48 -2.30 -15.49
CA TRP A 96 -0.29 -3.37 -14.86
C TRP A 96 -1.66 -2.89 -14.40
N GLN A 97 -2.67 -3.76 -14.52
CA GLN A 97 -3.98 -3.50 -13.91
C GLN A 97 -3.89 -3.49 -12.38
N PRO A 98 -4.81 -2.83 -11.66
CA PRO A 98 -4.71 -2.65 -10.21
C PRO A 98 -4.52 -3.94 -9.41
N GLU A 99 -5.26 -5.01 -9.75
CA GLU A 99 -5.13 -6.30 -9.06
C GLU A 99 -3.80 -7.01 -9.37
N ALA A 100 -3.28 -6.86 -10.59
CA ALA A 100 -1.98 -7.41 -10.96
C ALA A 100 -0.84 -6.64 -10.27
N LEU A 101 -0.95 -5.32 -10.17
CA LEU A 101 -0.03 -4.51 -9.39
C LEU A 101 -0.03 -4.93 -7.92
N LEU A 102 -1.21 -5.15 -7.32
CA LEU A 102 -1.31 -5.68 -5.95
C LEU A 102 -0.56 -7.01 -5.80
N ASP A 103 -0.72 -7.95 -6.75
CA ASP A 103 -0.01 -9.23 -6.70
C ASP A 103 1.51 -9.06 -6.78
N ILE A 104 2.00 -8.10 -7.58
CA ILE A 104 3.43 -7.76 -7.67
C ILE A 104 3.94 -7.20 -6.35
N LEU A 105 3.23 -6.23 -5.75
CA LEU A 105 3.60 -5.65 -4.45
C LEU A 105 3.68 -6.73 -3.37
N LEU A 106 2.68 -7.61 -3.27
CA LEU A 106 2.69 -8.75 -2.35
C LEU A 106 3.86 -9.72 -2.62
N GLY A 107 4.28 -9.85 -3.89
CA GLY A 107 5.44 -10.64 -4.29
C GLY A 107 6.76 -10.05 -3.76
N ILE A 108 6.93 -8.73 -3.87
CA ILE A 108 8.11 -8.02 -3.33
C ILE A 108 8.16 -8.18 -1.82
N GLU A 109 7.04 -7.96 -1.10
CA GLU A 109 7.01 -8.20 0.35
C GLU A 109 7.45 -9.61 0.74
N ALA A 110 7.05 -10.63 -0.03
CA ALA A 110 7.44 -12.01 0.22
C ALA A 110 8.96 -12.23 0.06
N GLN A 111 9.61 -11.55 -0.89
CA GLN A 111 11.06 -11.59 -1.09
C GLN A 111 11.82 -10.98 0.08
N HIS A 112 11.24 -9.97 0.74
CA HIS A 112 11.79 -9.31 1.94
C HIS A 112 11.48 -10.05 3.26
N GLY A 113 11.10 -11.33 3.18
CA GLY A 113 10.97 -12.19 4.35
C GLY A 113 9.62 -12.14 5.03
N ARG A 114 8.54 -11.75 4.32
CA ARG A 114 7.16 -11.89 4.84
C ARG A 114 6.80 -13.37 5.04
N THR A 115 6.93 -13.86 6.27
CA THR A 115 6.37 -15.15 6.71
C THR A 115 4.93 -14.92 7.15
N ARG A 116 3.94 -15.48 6.44
CA ARG A 116 2.51 -15.38 6.83
C ARG A 116 2.23 -16.27 8.04
N ASP A 117 2.56 -15.82 9.25
CA ASP A 117 2.35 -16.57 10.49
C ASP A 117 0.94 -16.42 11.10
N GLY A 118 0.07 -15.64 10.46
CA GLY A 118 -1.35 -15.52 10.83
C GLY A 118 -1.62 -14.58 12.00
N THR A 119 -0.63 -13.83 12.51
CA THR A 119 -0.86 -12.81 13.54
C THR A 119 -1.21 -11.45 12.91
N ALA A 120 -2.39 -10.92 13.22
CA ALA A 120 -2.71 -9.52 12.92
C ALA A 120 -1.77 -8.62 13.74
N TYR A 121 -1.21 -7.58 13.12
CA TYR A 121 -0.22 -6.67 13.73
C TYR A 121 1.14 -7.32 14.07
N ALA A 122 1.49 -8.43 13.41
CA ALA A 122 2.86 -8.96 13.45
C ALA A 122 3.86 -7.88 13.03
N ASN A 123 5.01 -7.82 13.70
CA ASN A 123 6.14 -7.03 13.23
C ASN A 123 6.49 -7.46 11.79
N ARG A 124 6.70 -6.49 10.89
CA ARG A 124 6.91 -6.73 9.44
C ARG A 124 8.27 -6.19 9.02
N THR A 125 8.99 -7.01 8.27
CA THR A 125 10.20 -6.56 7.59
C THR A 125 9.86 -5.50 6.54
N LEU A 126 8.83 -5.73 5.73
CA LEU A 126 8.33 -4.79 4.71
C LEU A 126 6.82 -4.92 4.55
N ASP A 127 6.15 -3.79 4.36
CA ASP A 127 4.73 -3.67 4.00
C ASP A 127 4.61 -2.70 2.81
N LEU A 128 3.89 -3.11 1.77
CA LEU A 128 3.63 -2.36 0.53
C LEU A 128 2.12 -2.22 0.30
N ASP A 129 1.58 -1.05 0.61
CA ASP A 129 0.16 -0.74 0.45
C ASP A 129 -0.09 0.04 -0.85
N LEU A 130 -0.97 -0.47 -1.72
CA LEU A 130 -1.48 0.29 -2.87
C LEU A 130 -2.53 1.30 -2.39
N ILE A 131 -2.18 2.58 -2.38
CA ILE A 131 -3.00 3.67 -1.83
C ILE A 131 -4.03 4.18 -2.82
N SER A 132 -3.60 4.46 -4.05
CA SER A 132 -4.48 4.91 -5.13
C SER A 132 -3.96 4.43 -6.49
N TYR A 133 -4.86 4.39 -7.46
CA TYR A 133 -4.57 4.03 -8.84
C TYR A 133 -5.48 4.85 -9.75
N ASP A 134 -4.90 5.80 -10.49
CA ASP A 134 -5.63 6.85 -11.22
C ASP A 134 -6.84 7.38 -10.39
N ASP A 135 -8.02 7.43 -11.01
CA ASP A 135 -9.30 7.75 -10.38
C ASP A 135 -10.13 6.49 -10.01
N VAL A 136 -9.50 5.30 -9.99
CA VAL A 136 -10.20 4.04 -9.74
C VAL A 136 -10.76 4.00 -8.32
N GLN A 137 -12.07 3.76 -8.24
CA GLN A 137 -12.76 3.40 -7.00
C GLN A 137 -13.20 1.94 -7.08
N SER A 138 -12.70 1.13 -6.15
CA SER A 138 -13.02 -0.30 -6.04
C SER A 138 -13.44 -0.64 -4.62
N HIS A 139 -14.48 -1.45 -4.49
CA HIS A 139 -14.96 -1.98 -3.22
C HIS A 139 -15.02 -3.51 -3.26
N SER A 140 -14.18 -4.15 -4.08
CA SER A 140 -14.12 -5.61 -4.14
C SER A 140 -13.48 -6.17 -2.87
N SER A 141 -13.80 -7.43 -2.57
CA SER A 141 -13.20 -8.14 -1.44
C SER A 141 -11.69 -8.37 -1.60
N ARG A 142 -11.16 -8.25 -2.83
CA ARG A 142 -9.74 -8.46 -3.14
C ARG A 142 -8.93 -7.17 -3.05
N LEU A 143 -9.48 -6.08 -3.57
CA LEU A 143 -8.78 -4.79 -3.65
C LEU A 143 -9.79 -3.65 -3.45
N THR A 144 -9.63 -2.93 -2.35
CA THR A 144 -10.38 -1.70 -2.09
C THR A 144 -9.51 -0.50 -2.44
N LEU A 145 -9.98 0.35 -3.36
CA LEU A 145 -9.30 1.56 -3.81
C LEU A 145 -10.24 2.77 -3.73
N PRO A 146 -9.75 3.96 -3.32
CA PRO A 146 -8.46 4.14 -2.64
C PRO A 146 -8.37 3.31 -1.35
N HIS A 147 -7.16 3.09 -0.85
CA HIS A 147 -6.95 2.29 0.35
C HIS A 147 -7.84 2.81 1.50
N PRO A 148 -8.67 1.96 2.13
CA PRO A 148 -9.81 2.40 2.93
C PRO A 148 -9.42 3.25 4.14
N ARG A 149 -8.20 3.06 4.66
CA ARG A 149 -7.67 3.79 5.83
C ARG A 149 -6.59 4.80 5.48
N ALA A 150 -6.31 5.07 4.21
CA ALA A 150 -5.24 6.02 3.83
C ALA A 150 -5.48 7.42 4.41
N HIS A 151 -6.74 7.88 4.41
CA HIS A 151 -7.14 9.18 4.95
C HIS A 151 -7.02 9.30 6.48
N GLU A 152 -6.83 8.18 7.20
CA GLU A 152 -6.66 8.14 8.65
C GLU A 152 -5.18 8.11 9.05
N ARG A 153 -4.25 7.96 8.10
CA ARG A 153 -2.84 7.63 8.35
C ARG A 153 -1.94 8.81 8.02
N GLU A 154 -1.45 9.49 9.05
CA GLU A 154 -0.50 10.60 8.90
C GLU A 154 0.77 10.16 8.16
N PHE A 155 1.30 8.98 8.47
CA PHE A 155 2.49 8.41 7.82
C PHE A 155 2.31 8.04 6.35
N VAL A 156 1.08 8.15 5.81
CA VAL A 156 0.80 8.08 4.37
C VAL A 156 0.60 9.48 3.82
N LEU A 157 -0.27 10.27 4.43
CA LEU A 157 -0.66 11.58 3.89
C LEU A 157 0.47 12.62 3.96
N ARG A 158 1.30 12.60 5.01
CA ARG A 158 2.43 13.52 5.18
C ARG A 158 3.51 13.33 4.09
N PRO A 159 4.09 12.12 3.91
CA PRO A 159 5.04 11.90 2.81
C PRO A 159 4.43 12.08 1.43
N TRP A 160 3.15 11.75 1.23
CA TRP A 160 2.51 12.01 -0.06
C TRP A 160 2.36 13.51 -0.35
N SER A 161 1.91 14.30 0.64
CA SER A 161 1.80 15.76 0.47
C SER A 161 3.15 16.45 0.28
N GLU A 162 4.25 15.84 0.70
CA GLU A 162 5.62 16.34 0.48
C GLU A 162 6.01 16.27 -1.00
N ILE A 163 5.69 15.16 -1.67
CA ILE A 163 6.09 14.91 -3.07
C ILE A 163 5.06 15.36 -4.10
N ASP A 164 3.79 15.48 -3.69
CA ASP A 164 2.71 16.03 -4.51
C ASP A 164 1.76 16.90 -3.65
N PRO A 165 2.05 18.21 -3.53
CA PRO A 165 1.26 19.14 -2.71
C PRO A 165 -0.19 19.38 -3.20
N GLU A 166 -0.48 19.05 -4.46
CA GLU A 166 -1.82 19.16 -5.05
C GLU A 166 -2.52 17.80 -5.14
N ALA A 167 -1.93 16.74 -4.57
CA ALA A 167 -2.49 15.40 -4.57
C ALA A 167 -3.93 15.37 -4.04
N THR A 168 -4.76 14.57 -4.70
CA THR A 168 -6.13 14.25 -4.27
C THR A 168 -6.30 12.76 -4.09
N LEU A 169 -6.92 12.36 -3.00
CA LEU A 169 -7.37 11.00 -2.77
C LEU A 169 -8.77 10.83 -3.40
N PRO A 170 -8.97 9.96 -4.41
CA PRO A 170 -10.24 9.82 -5.10
C PRO A 170 -11.42 9.62 -4.14
N GLY A 171 -12.47 10.40 -4.30
CA GLY A 171 -13.67 10.34 -3.45
C GLY A 171 -13.53 10.96 -2.04
N LEU A 172 -12.32 11.33 -1.61
CA LEU A 172 -12.06 11.89 -0.27
C LEU A 172 -11.54 13.34 -0.31
N GLY A 173 -10.87 13.74 -1.41
CA GLY A 173 -10.45 15.13 -1.65
C GLY A 173 -8.95 15.36 -1.45
N PRO A 174 -8.52 16.63 -1.31
CA PRO A 174 -7.10 16.99 -1.26
C PRO A 174 -6.36 16.37 -0.08
N VAL A 175 -5.21 15.74 -0.34
CA VAL A 175 -4.38 15.07 0.67
C VAL A 175 -3.97 16.04 1.79
N ARG A 176 -3.58 17.26 1.44
CA ARG A 176 -3.24 18.31 2.42
C ARG A 176 -4.37 18.63 3.40
N GLN A 177 -5.61 18.58 2.91
CA GLN A 177 -6.79 18.85 3.73
C GLN A 177 -7.06 17.66 4.64
N LEU A 178 -6.97 16.43 4.13
CA LEU A 178 -7.09 15.23 4.97
C LEU A 178 -6.03 15.23 6.08
N LEU A 179 -4.78 15.59 5.75
CA LEU A 179 -3.68 15.68 6.71
C LEU A 179 -3.94 16.72 7.82
N SER A 180 -4.49 17.89 7.50
CA SER A 180 -4.78 18.91 8.52
C SER A 180 -5.81 18.45 9.55
N HIS A 181 -6.81 17.66 9.13
CA HIS A 181 -7.82 17.12 10.05
C HIS A 181 -7.26 16.08 11.02
N LEU A 182 -6.16 15.39 10.68
CA LEU A 182 -5.48 14.48 11.62
C LEU A 182 -4.74 15.26 12.71
N GLY A 183 -4.11 16.39 12.36
CA GLY A 183 -3.47 17.28 13.32
C GLY A 183 -4.45 17.83 14.36
N ASP A 184 -5.69 18.14 13.95
CA ASP A 184 -6.75 18.60 14.85
C ASP A 184 -7.21 17.51 15.84
N GLN A 185 -7.09 16.23 15.49
CA GLN A 185 -7.43 15.10 16.35
C GLN A 185 -6.37 14.87 17.45
N VAL A 186 -5.11 15.24 17.22
CA VAL A 186 -3.99 15.03 18.16
C VAL A 186 -3.88 16.12 19.23
N VAL A 187 -4.56 17.26 19.08
CA VAL A 187 -4.48 18.39 20.05
C VAL A 187 -5.49 18.27 21.20
N SER A 188 -6.37 17.26 21.23
CA SER A 188 -7.29 17.04 22.35
C SER A 188 -6.93 15.79 23.14
N GLN A 189 -5.97 15.94 24.07
CA GLN A 189 -5.92 15.40 25.45
C GLN A 189 -4.45 15.21 25.91
N ALA A 190 -3.80 16.32 26.26
CA ALA A 190 -2.85 16.32 27.37
C ALA A 190 -3.35 17.37 28.36
N ASN A 191 -4.26 16.97 29.25
CA ASN A 191 -4.54 17.77 30.44
C ASN A 191 -3.25 17.81 31.28
N PRO A 192 -2.68 18.99 31.56
CA PRO A 192 -1.75 19.09 32.67
C PRO A 192 -2.60 18.93 33.93
N THR A 193 -2.55 17.75 34.56
CA THR A 193 -3.05 17.63 35.94
C THR A 193 -2.17 18.54 36.78
N GLY A 194 -2.77 19.67 37.13
CA GLY A 194 -2.17 20.72 37.92
C GLY A 194 -1.68 20.19 39.26
N ALA A 195 -0.63 20.85 39.71
CA ALA A 195 -0.17 20.86 41.08
C ALA A 195 -1.35 20.92 42.06
N GLN A 196 -1.35 19.98 43.02
CA GLN A 196 -1.87 20.25 44.35
C GLN A 196 -0.73 20.10 45.35
N GLU A 197 -0.04 21.21 45.51
CA GLU A 197 0.57 21.64 46.76
C GLU A 197 -0.54 21.71 47.82
N GLN A 198 -0.37 21.00 48.95
CA GLN A 198 -0.89 21.43 50.25
C GLN A 198 -0.44 20.53 51.41
N ALA A 199 0.27 21.20 52.34
CA ALA A 199 0.43 20.97 53.78
C ALA A 199 1.23 19.77 54.29
#